data_AF-A0A0X3PFG7-F1
#
_entry.id   AF-A0A0X3PFG7-F1
#
_cell.length_a   1.000
_cell.length_b   1.000
_cell.length_c   1.000
_cell.angle_alpha   90.00
_cell.angle_beta   90.00
_cell.angle_gamma   90.00
#
_symmetry.space_group_name_H-M   'P 1'
#
loop_
_entity.id
_entity.type
_entity.pdbx_description
1 polymer ?
#
loop_
_entity_poly.entity_id
_entity_poly.type
_entity_poly.pdbx_seq_one_letter_code
_entity_poly.pdbx_strand_id
1 'polypeptide(L)'
;AGEESYPKGYMRSGSAALSHYGMKLVEVDTAPLSVVEFSKILQNHYCADTCDVSSVERLNEGGSKAVYKVILCLKEGTKFVYTPGDSISLICSNTDDDVSWLLDHTDLEGISPDQPLLISKEQPKKSTSGLPRNACISPRLLIRHFLELHAPASRRTLNLLANHFNSDTCSTTRVQKALLHQLIAREGVPLYNRWIRDNNMTIMDILATFDACHPTVAALLDIFPLLRPRAYSLVDECTGCGGNSHQELTFVYTRVEFCATEDLGTVHGVTFRRYLRRHGTCTGWLEGLRKSLTSGSPRDDLLVSFRENLNKFHHPSVDISSKENAPLILIAAGTGIAPFISFLQYRRRQRQQGAGFQSTWLLFGCRDSYFDILFPTALLNFLQDGTLDHLCLCFSRRPFQADSDASLPSAPHLRGLLDRACLPQKCKYVQECMLSADCRMTALGADECPADVATAFSELSMRESVHSQQLLSHADQLAHLVMDCGAQIRVCGDAKGMGPAVASTWVELFARRLATGSACVDRSKGQPLLPEEIKRGQGYLAMLKQERRYIEDVWR
;
A
#
# COMPACT_ATOMS: atom_id res chain seq x y z
N ALA A 1 -34.27 27.56 -56.26
CA ALA A 1 -34.15 28.68 -55.32
C ALA A 1 -34.37 28.14 -53.92
N GLY A 2 -33.37 28.24 -53.06
CA GLY A 2 -33.41 27.74 -51.69
C GLY A 2 -32.08 27.11 -51.27
N GLU A 3 -31.02 27.92 -51.28
CA GLU A 3 -29.77 27.64 -50.54
C GLU A 3 -30.09 27.62 -49.05
N GLU A 4 -29.75 26.53 -48.34
CA GLU A 4 -29.56 26.56 -46.89
C GLU A 4 -28.07 26.46 -46.59
N SER A 5 -27.53 27.61 -46.23
CA SER A 5 -26.16 27.88 -45.83
C SER A 5 -25.82 27.19 -44.50
N TYR A 6 -24.85 26.29 -44.50
CA TYR A 6 -24.16 25.86 -43.29
C TYR A 6 -23.32 27.02 -42.73
N PRO A 7 -23.33 27.29 -41.42
CA PRO A 7 -22.55 28.39 -40.85
C PRO A 7 -21.05 28.05 -40.90
N LYS A 8 -20.33 28.77 -41.77
CA LYS A 8 -18.87 28.94 -41.70
C LYS A 8 -18.54 29.68 -40.40
N GLY A 9 -17.95 28.99 -39.44
CA GLY A 9 -17.50 29.58 -38.18
C GLY A 9 -16.22 28.91 -37.66
N TYR A 10 -15.11 29.64 -37.76
CA TYR A 10 -13.83 29.42 -37.08
C TYR A 10 -12.96 28.21 -37.50
N MET A 11 -12.39 28.27 -38.72
CA MET A 11 -11.02 27.79 -38.89
C MET A 11 -10.08 28.87 -38.33
N ARG A 12 -9.66 28.73 -37.08
CA ARG A 12 -8.41 29.34 -36.62
C ARG A 12 -7.27 28.44 -37.10
N SER A 13 -6.63 28.86 -38.19
CA SER A 13 -5.33 28.35 -38.61
C SER A 13 -4.27 28.81 -37.61
N GLY A 14 -4.14 28.07 -36.51
CA GLY A 14 -2.95 28.04 -35.68
C GLY A 14 -2.64 26.57 -35.50
N SER A 15 -1.46 26.12 -35.95
CA SER A 15 -0.92 24.82 -35.54
C SER A 15 -0.74 24.88 -34.02
N ALA A 16 -1.79 24.49 -33.29
CA ALA A 16 -1.67 24.25 -31.86
C ALA A 16 -0.80 23.01 -31.74
N ALA A 17 0.33 23.12 -31.05
CA ALA A 17 1.21 21.99 -30.80
C ALA A 17 0.38 20.80 -30.29
N LEU A 18 0.47 19.66 -30.97
CA LEU A 18 -0.27 18.44 -30.64
C LEU A 18 0.13 17.86 -29.27
N SER A 19 1.25 18.35 -28.71
CA SER A 19 1.76 18.00 -27.39
C SER A 19 2.29 19.25 -26.67
N HIS A 20 2.32 19.21 -25.34
CA HIS A 20 3.02 20.22 -24.52
C HIS A 20 4.54 20.01 -24.44
N TYR A 21 5.05 18.93 -25.03
CA TYR A 21 6.45 18.57 -25.05
C TYR A 21 7.02 18.70 -26.47
N GLY A 22 8.17 19.35 -26.57
CA GLY A 22 8.99 19.39 -27.77
C GLY A 22 10.15 18.41 -27.66
N MET A 23 10.34 17.59 -28.69
CA MET A 23 11.45 16.63 -28.78
C MET A 23 12.45 17.11 -29.82
N LYS A 24 13.73 17.09 -29.45
CA LYS A 24 14.83 17.38 -30.38
C LYS A 24 15.74 16.17 -30.47
N LEU A 25 16.02 15.76 -31.70
CA LEU A 25 17.07 14.79 -31.98
C LEU A 25 18.41 15.38 -31.53
N VAL A 26 19.20 14.55 -30.87
CA VAL A 26 20.61 14.84 -30.59
C VAL A 26 21.40 14.44 -31.83
N GLU A 27 22.47 15.18 -32.16
CA GLU A 27 23.30 14.93 -33.36
C GLU A 27 23.77 13.46 -33.43
N VAL A 28 23.91 12.96 -34.67
CA VAL A 28 24.03 11.54 -35.04
C VAL A 28 25.20 10.79 -34.35
N ASP A 29 26.18 11.51 -33.80
CA ASP A 29 27.36 10.93 -33.13
C ASP A 29 27.22 10.74 -31.60
N THR A 30 26.08 11.08 -31.00
CA THR A 30 25.87 10.75 -29.57
C THR A 30 25.46 9.29 -29.41
N ALA A 31 26.36 8.48 -28.87
CA ALA A 31 26.11 7.09 -28.53
C ALA A 31 24.89 6.96 -27.57
N PRO A 32 24.16 5.84 -27.61
CA PRO A 32 23.14 5.54 -26.61
C PRO A 32 23.73 5.65 -25.19
N LEU A 33 22.94 6.17 -24.25
CA LEU A 33 23.36 6.22 -22.85
C LEU A 33 23.76 4.82 -22.37
N SER A 34 24.94 4.72 -21.76
CA SER A 34 25.31 3.50 -21.05
C SER A 34 24.37 3.27 -19.86
N VAL A 35 24.25 2.01 -19.43
CA VAL A 35 23.46 1.63 -18.24
C VAL A 35 23.90 2.44 -17.01
N VAL A 36 25.21 2.69 -16.87
CA VAL A 36 25.80 3.45 -15.77
C VAL A 36 25.40 4.92 -15.81
N GLU A 37 25.45 5.56 -16.97
CA GLU A 37 25.05 6.96 -17.13
C GLU A 37 23.56 7.16 -16.88
N PHE A 38 22.73 6.26 -17.40
CA PHE A 38 21.30 6.33 -17.17
C PHE A 38 20.93 6.06 -15.70
N SER A 39 21.60 5.12 -15.04
CA SER A 39 21.44 4.89 -13.59
C SER A 39 21.75 6.16 -12.78
N LYS A 40 22.80 6.91 -13.13
CA LYS A 40 23.10 8.21 -12.49
C LYS A 40 22.02 9.26 -12.72
N ILE A 41 21.41 9.30 -13.91
CA ILE A 41 20.26 10.18 -14.20
C ILE A 41 19.09 9.85 -13.27
N LEU A 42 18.76 8.56 -13.10
CA LEU A 42 17.69 8.14 -12.20
C LEU A 42 18.00 8.45 -10.73
N GLN A 43 19.23 8.19 -10.27
CA GLN A 43 19.69 8.52 -8.91
C GLN A 43 19.50 10.01 -8.61
N ASN A 44 19.98 10.88 -9.50
CA ASN A 44 19.85 12.33 -9.35
C ASN A 44 18.39 12.79 -9.43
N HIS A 45 17.60 12.22 -10.33
CA HIS A 45 16.21 12.61 -10.52
C HIS A 45 15.33 12.26 -9.31
N TYR A 46 15.51 11.06 -8.76
CA TYR A 46 14.72 10.56 -7.64
C TYR A 46 15.33 10.83 -6.27
N CYS A 47 16.55 11.40 -6.21
CA CYS A 47 17.35 11.52 -4.98
C CYS A 47 17.46 10.15 -4.29
N ALA A 48 17.87 9.14 -5.05
CA ALA A 48 17.91 7.75 -4.63
C ALA A 48 19.34 7.21 -4.59
N ASP A 49 19.56 6.26 -3.70
CA ASP A 49 20.80 5.52 -3.52
C ASP A 49 20.69 4.13 -4.17
N THR A 50 21.84 3.52 -4.44
CA THR A 50 21.93 2.14 -4.92
C THR A 50 21.92 1.14 -3.76
N CYS A 51 21.29 -0.02 -3.97
CA CYS A 51 21.31 -1.13 -3.03
C CYS A 51 21.27 -2.49 -3.73
N ASP A 52 21.77 -3.51 -3.04
CA ASP A 52 21.63 -4.91 -3.45
C ASP A 52 20.40 -5.54 -2.82
N VAL A 53 19.85 -6.58 -3.45
CA VAL A 53 18.85 -7.45 -2.83
C VAL A 53 19.56 -8.66 -2.24
N SER A 54 19.52 -8.78 -0.91
CA SER A 54 20.07 -9.92 -0.18
C SER A 54 19.14 -11.13 -0.28
N SER A 55 17.85 -10.96 -0.02
CA SER A 55 16.87 -12.04 -0.13
C SER A 55 15.47 -11.58 -0.49
N VAL A 56 14.71 -12.48 -1.12
CA VAL A 56 13.27 -12.34 -1.38
C VAL A 56 12.60 -13.67 -1.03
N GLU A 57 11.97 -13.71 0.14
CA GLU A 57 11.43 -14.93 0.75
C GLU A 57 9.90 -14.87 0.81
N ARG A 58 9.22 -15.97 0.46
CA ARG A 58 7.77 -16.07 0.64
C ARG A 58 7.46 -16.38 2.11
N LEU A 59 6.60 -15.58 2.74
CA LEU A 59 6.24 -15.74 4.15
C LEU A 59 5.05 -16.69 4.38
N ASN A 60 4.17 -16.85 3.38
CA ASN A 60 2.94 -17.64 3.50
C ASN A 60 2.78 -18.65 2.35
N GLU A 61 3.47 -19.78 2.45
CA GLU A 61 3.22 -20.91 1.55
C GLU A 61 1.79 -21.42 1.72
N GLY A 62 1.08 -21.75 0.64
CA GLY A 62 -0.33 -22.16 0.69
C GLY A 62 -1.36 -21.03 0.87
N GLY A 63 -0.93 -19.82 1.23
CA GLY A 63 -1.80 -18.65 1.37
C GLY A 63 -2.42 -18.19 0.04
N SER A 64 -3.66 -17.70 0.12
CA SER A 64 -4.46 -17.28 -1.05
C SER A 64 -3.92 -16.04 -1.80
N LYS A 65 -3.08 -15.24 -1.16
CA LYS A 65 -2.26 -14.22 -1.83
C LYS A 65 -0.84 -14.37 -1.33
N ALA A 66 0.13 -14.41 -2.24
CA ALA A 66 1.53 -14.52 -1.84
C ALA A 66 2.02 -13.23 -1.17
N VAL A 67 2.64 -13.38 -0.01
CA VAL A 67 3.30 -12.33 0.77
C VAL A 67 4.79 -12.62 0.81
N TYR A 68 5.60 -11.61 0.52
CA TYR A 68 7.05 -11.74 0.46
C TYR A 68 7.71 -10.78 1.45
N LYS A 69 8.81 -11.23 2.03
CA LYS A 69 9.78 -10.44 2.78
C LYS A 69 10.98 -10.19 1.87
N VAL A 70 11.44 -8.95 1.82
CA VAL A 70 12.61 -8.54 1.04
C VAL A 70 13.61 -7.92 1.98
N ILE A 71 14.86 -8.34 1.87
CA ILE A 71 16.01 -7.74 2.57
C ILE A 71 16.89 -7.06 1.53
N LEU A 72 17.05 -5.75 1.67
CA LEU A 72 17.96 -4.94 0.87
C LEU A 72 19.24 -4.65 1.66
N CYS A 73 20.36 -4.50 0.96
CA CYS A 73 21.65 -4.16 1.53
C CYS A 73 22.15 -2.86 0.89
N LEU A 74 22.26 -1.79 1.68
CA LEU A 74 22.79 -0.51 1.19
C LEU A 74 24.28 -0.63 0.86
N LYS A 75 24.72 0.05 -0.21
CA LYS A 75 26.15 0.07 -0.57
C LYS A 75 27.00 0.76 0.50
N GLU A 76 28.30 0.48 0.47
CA GLU A 76 29.25 1.06 1.44
C GLU A 76 29.22 2.59 1.38
N GLY A 77 29.21 3.25 2.53
CA GLY A 77 29.11 4.70 2.65
C GLY A 77 27.69 5.27 2.67
N THR A 78 26.68 4.50 2.25
CA THR A 78 25.26 4.91 2.34
C THR A 78 24.64 4.37 3.63
N LYS A 79 24.02 5.26 4.41
CA LYS A 79 23.24 4.89 5.59
C LYS A 79 21.97 5.73 5.67
N PHE A 80 20.85 5.07 5.93
CA PHE A 80 19.57 5.72 6.22
C PHE A 80 19.37 5.77 7.74
N VAL A 81 19.13 6.97 8.24
CA VAL A 81 18.68 7.18 9.61
C VAL A 81 17.17 7.24 9.57
N TYR A 82 16.51 6.26 10.19
CA TYR A 82 15.06 6.16 10.20
C TYR A 82 14.55 5.73 11.56
N THR A 83 13.26 5.96 11.78
CA THR A 83 12.55 5.58 12.99
C THR A 83 11.51 4.49 12.70
N PRO A 84 11.17 3.64 13.68
CA PRO A 84 10.10 2.66 13.51
C PRO A 84 8.84 3.31 12.96
N GLY A 85 8.37 2.80 11.81
CA GLY A 85 7.20 3.33 11.07
C GLY A 85 7.52 4.17 9.84
N ASP A 86 8.79 4.51 9.62
CA ASP A 86 9.24 5.05 8.35
C ASP A 86 9.19 4.02 7.22
N SER A 87 9.34 4.52 6.00
CA SER A 87 9.27 3.73 4.78
C SER A 87 10.46 4.00 3.88
N ILE A 88 10.62 3.14 2.88
CA ILE A 88 11.48 3.39 1.72
C ILE A 88 10.63 3.48 0.47
N SER A 89 11.15 4.12 -0.57
CA SER A 89 10.54 4.11 -1.90
C SER A 89 11.45 3.37 -2.87
N LEU A 90 10.89 2.38 -3.55
CA LEU A 90 11.58 1.65 -4.62
C LEU A 90 11.29 2.28 -5.97
N ILE A 91 12.35 2.48 -6.75
CA ILE A 91 12.26 3.01 -8.12
C ILE A 91 12.17 1.81 -9.07
N CYS A 92 10.95 1.31 -9.28
CA CYS A 92 10.71 0.18 -10.18
C CYS A 92 10.55 0.63 -11.64
N SER A 93 10.76 -0.29 -12.58
CA SER A 93 10.49 -0.08 -14.00
C SER A 93 9.24 -0.85 -14.46
N ASN A 94 8.71 -0.47 -15.63
CA ASN A 94 7.84 -1.33 -16.41
C ASN A 94 8.60 -2.55 -16.94
N THR A 95 7.87 -3.59 -17.34
CA THR A 95 8.43 -4.82 -17.91
C THR A 95 8.85 -4.61 -19.36
N ASP A 96 9.81 -5.41 -19.83
CA ASP A 96 10.23 -5.38 -21.24
C ASP A 96 9.08 -5.70 -22.21
N ASP A 97 8.17 -6.59 -21.81
CA ASP A 97 6.98 -6.94 -22.58
C ASP A 97 6.05 -5.73 -22.76
N ASP A 98 5.75 -5.01 -21.67
CA ASP A 98 4.88 -3.82 -21.72
C ASP A 98 5.51 -2.69 -22.54
N VAL A 99 6.83 -2.51 -22.40
CA VAL A 99 7.59 -1.49 -23.12
C VAL A 99 7.62 -1.79 -24.61
N SER A 100 7.91 -3.03 -24.99
CA SER A 100 7.98 -3.45 -26.39
C SER A 100 6.61 -3.36 -27.04
N TRP A 101 5.56 -3.84 -26.35
CA TRP A 101 4.20 -3.73 -26.85
C TRP A 101 3.80 -2.28 -27.08
N LEU A 102 4.09 -1.35 -26.15
CA LEU A 102 3.71 0.05 -26.36
C LEU A 102 4.51 0.70 -27.49
N LEU A 103 5.79 0.36 -27.64
CA LEU A 103 6.61 0.85 -28.77
C LEU A 103 6.02 0.42 -30.11
N ASP A 104 5.53 -0.82 -30.23
CA ASP A 104 4.87 -1.32 -31.45
C ASP A 104 3.55 -0.57 -31.77
N HIS A 105 2.94 0.08 -30.77
CA HIS A 105 1.71 0.86 -30.90
C HIS A 105 1.96 2.38 -30.89
N THR A 106 3.22 2.82 -30.93
CA THR A 106 3.61 4.23 -30.93
C THR A 106 4.10 4.65 -32.31
N ASP A 107 3.67 5.81 -32.80
CA ASP A 107 4.28 6.41 -33.97
C ASP A 107 5.64 7.01 -33.60
N LEU A 108 6.71 6.36 -34.02
CA LEU A 108 8.08 6.80 -33.74
C LEU A 108 8.56 7.89 -34.71
N GLU A 109 7.77 8.27 -35.71
CA GLU A 109 8.11 9.33 -36.68
C GLU A 109 9.48 9.08 -37.36
N GLY A 110 9.82 7.81 -37.59
CA GLY A 110 11.08 7.37 -38.20
C GLY A 110 12.29 7.32 -37.25
N ILE A 111 12.10 7.61 -35.95
CA ILE A 111 13.15 7.57 -34.92
C ILE A 111 13.34 6.13 -34.42
N SER A 112 14.58 5.72 -34.15
CA SER A 112 14.82 4.42 -33.49
C SER A 112 14.36 4.46 -32.02
N PRO A 113 13.73 3.39 -31.49
CA PRO A 113 13.32 3.31 -30.08
C PRO A 113 14.44 3.56 -29.06
N ASP A 114 15.68 3.33 -29.47
CA ASP A 114 16.90 3.42 -28.66
C ASP A 114 17.70 4.70 -28.92
N GLN A 115 17.23 5.55 -29.85
CA GLN A 115 17.86 6.84 -30.16
C GLN A 115 17.57 7.88 -29.06
N PRO A 116 18.59 8.50 -28.44
CA PRO A 116 18.39 9.51 -27.41
C PRO A 116 17.68 10.77 -27.91
N LEU A 117 16.72 11.27 -27.13
CA LEU A 117 15.97 12.50 -27.42
C LEU A 117 16.16 13.52 -26.30
N LEU A 118 16.41 14.78 -26.67
CA LEU A 118 16.35 15.89 -25.74
C LEU A 118 14.89 16.35 -25.59
N ILE A 119 14.34 16.13 -24.39
CA ILE A 119 12.95 16.47 -24.08
C ILE A 119 12.88 17.88 -23.47
N SER A 120 12.10 18.76 -24.09
CA SER A 120 11.85 20.12 -23.62
C SER A 120 10.35 20.35 -23.41
N LYS A 121 9.98 21.17 -22.42
CA LYS A 121 8.58 21.54 -22.16
C LYS A 121 8.34 22.97 -22.62
N GLU A 122 7.39 23.17 -23.55
CA GLU A 122 7.21 24.45 -24.24
C GLU A 122 6.71 25.58 -23.33
N GLN A 123 6.04 25.24 -22.21
CA GLN A 123 5.60 26.20 -21.20
C GLN A 123 5.88 25.67 -19.78
N PRO A 124 7.03 26.03 -19.17
CA PRO A 124 7.31 25.66 -17.80
C PRO A 124 6.44 26.50 -16.85
N LYS A 125 5.23 26.01 -16.52
CA LYS A 125 4.58 26.46 -15.27
C LYS A 125 5.55 26.14 -14.11
N LYS A 126 5.49 26.88 -13.00
CA LYS A 126 6.35 26.73 -11.79
C LYS A 126 6.36 25.33 -11.13
N SER A 127 5.74 24.31 -11.74
CA SER A 127 5.85 22.91 -11.35
C SER A 127 6.97 22.27 -12.19
N THR A 128 7.99 21.78 -11.48
CA THR A 128 9.00 20.84 -11.95
C THR A 128 8.37 19.84 -12.93
N SER A 129 8.81 19.82 -14.19
CA SER A 129 8.59 18.67 -15.06
C SER A 129 9.04 17.45 -14.29
N GLY A 130 8.16 16.47 -14.03
CA GLY A 130 8.54 15.25 -13.30
C GLY A 130 9.40 14.30 -14.14
N LEU A 131 10.14 14.85 -15.12
CA LEU A 131 11.14 14.19 -15.94
C LEU A 131 12.52 14.81 -15.63
N PRO A 132 13.61 14.06 -15.81
CA PRO A 132 14.96 14.60 -15.66
C PRO A 132 15.19 15.81 -16.56
N ARG A 133 15.79 16.87 -16.02
CA ARG A 133 16.08 18.09 -16.79
C ARG A 133 17.34 17.90 -17.63
N ASN A 134 17.31 18.40 -18.87
CA ASN A 134 18.46 18.40 -19.79
C ASN A 134 19.11 17.02 -20.00
N ALA A 135 18.32 15.95 -19.87
CA ALA A 135 18.77 14.59 -20.12
C ALA A 135 18.32 14.15 -21.52
N CYS A 136 19.21 13.47 -22.24
CA CYS A 136 18.91 12.82 -23.50
C CYS A 136 18.43 11.40 -23.22
N ILE A 137 17.14 11.12 -23.42
CA ILE A 137 16.51 9.85 -23.03
C ILE A 137 15.85 9.24 -24.27
N SER A 138 16.08 7.95 -24.52
CA SER A 138 15.45 7.26 -25.64
C SER A 138 13.97 6.96 -25.37
N PRO A 139 13.12 6.80 -26.41
CA PRO A 139 11.73 6.38 -26.25
C PRO A 139 11.56 5.13 -25.36
N ARG A 140 12.43 4.13 -25.53
CA ARG A 140 12.41 2.91 -24.70
C ARG A 140 12.61 3.21 -23.22
N LEU A 141 13.63 3.99 -22.88
CA LEU A 141 13.94 4.34 -21.49
C LEU A 141 12.85 5.24 -20.88
N LEU A 142 12.26 6.12 -21.70
CA LEU A 142 11.14 6.97 -21.31
C LEU A 142 9.93 6.14 -20.86
N ILE A 143 9.50 5.22 -21.71
CA ILE A 143 8.38 4.30 -21.45
C ILE A 143 8.69 3.40 -20.25
N ARG A 144 9.92 2.87 -20.16
CA ARG A 144 10.32 1.93 -19.12
C ARG A 144 10.35 2.54 -17.72
N HIS A 145 10.81 3.79 -17.56
CA HIS A 145 11.11 4.35 -16.24
C HIS A 145 10.26 5.55 -15.83
N PHE A 146 9.51 6.16 -16.74
CA PHE A 146 8.81 7.41 -16.46
C PHE A 146 7.31 7.39 -16.71
N LEU A 147 6.75 6.39 -17.40
CA LEU A 147 5.31 6.35 -17.72
C LEU A 147 4.56 5.28 -16.92
N GLU A 148 3.43 5.64 -16.31
CA GLU A 148 2.52 4.71 -15.62
C GLU A 148 1.55 4.10 -16.64
N LEU A 149 1.96 2.99 -17.25
CA LEU A 149 1.28 2.38 -18.39
C LEU A 149 -0.13 1.88 -18.04
N HIS A 150 -0.30 1.38 -16.82
CA HIS A 150 -1.52 0.74 -16.36
C HIS A 150 -2.46 1.70 -15.62
N ALA A 151 -2.31 3.01 -15.83
CA ALA A 151 -3.21 4.00 -15.26
C ALA A 151 -4.64 3.83 -15.82
N PRO A 152 -5.70 4.00 -15.01
CA PRO A 152 -7.07 4.01 -15.52
C PRO A 152 -7.28 5.11 -16.57
N ALA A 153 -7.90 4.74 -17.69
CA ALA A 153 -8.19 5.67 -18.77
C ALA A 153 -9.28 6.67 -18.36
N SER A 154 -9.07 7.94 -18.72
CA SER A 154 -10.02 9.03 -18.47
C SER A 154 -10.58 9.59 -19.77
N ARG A 155 -11.71 10.31 -19.74
CA ARG A 155 -12.21 11.04 -20.92
C ARG A 155 -11.21 12.08 -21.45
N ARG A 156 -10.37 12.64 -20.57
CA ARG A 156 -9.25 13.50 -20.98
C ARG A 156 -8.24 12.69 -21.81
N THR A 157 -7.88 11.50 -21.36
CA THR A 157 -6.96 10.61 -22.07
C THR A 157 -7.51 10.22 -23.44
N LEU A 158 -8.80 9.84 -23.52
CA LEU A 158 -9.46 9.53 -24.79
C LEU A 158 -9.43 10.73 -25.75
N ASN A 159 -9.67 11.94 -25.24
CA ASN A 159 -9.63 13.15 -26.04
C ASN A 159 -8.23 13.48 -26.60
N LEU A 160 -7.17 13.16 -25.86
CA LEU A 160 -5.80 13.29 -26.37
C LEU A 160 -5.54 12.27 -27.49
N LEU A 161 -5.93 11.01 -27.27
CA LEU A 161 -5.77 9.92 -28.26
C LEU A 161 -6.53 10.19 -29.57
N ALA A 162 -7.66 10.89 -29.52
CA ALA A 162 -8.48 11.20 -30.72
C ALA A 162 -7.73 11.95 -31.83
N ASN A 163 -6.61 12.61 -31.50
CA ASN A 163 -5.79 13.34 -32.47
C ASN A 163 -4.74 12.48 -33.18
N HIS A 164 -4.61 11.19 -32.82
CA HIS A 164 -3.50 10.33 -33.25
C HIS A 164 -3.98 9.12 -34.07
N PHE A 165 -4.94 9.35 -34.98
CA PHE A 165 -5.33 8.36 -35.99
C PHE A 165 -4.65 8.71 -37.31
N ASN A 166 -3.83 7.79 -37.81
CA ASN A 166 -2.89 8.07 -38.92
C ASN A 166 -3.55 8.09 -40.31
N SER A 167 -4.81 7.64 -40.44
CA SER A 167 -5.50 7.61 -41.72
C SER A 167 -7.02 7.65 -41.58
N ASP A 168 -7.68 8.59 -42.27
CA ASP A 168 -9.14 8.63 -42.38
C ASP A 168 -9.68 7.81 -43.56
N THR A 169 -8.82 7.11 -44.33
CA THR A 169 -9.24 6.37 -45.53
C THR A 169 -9.74 4.96 -45.22
N CYS A 170 -9.22 4.32 -44.17
CA CYS A 170 -9.63 2.98 -43.76
C CYS A 170 -11.01 2.99 -43.08
N SER A 171 -11.87 2.02 -43.40
CA SER A 171 -13.19 1.87 -42.75
C SER A 171 -13.06 1.58 -41.26
N THR A 172 -12.13 0.71 -40.86
CA THR A 172 -11.87 0.37 -39.45
C THR A 172 -11.46 1.60 -38.64
N THR A 173 -10.55 2.42 -39.19
CA THR A 173 -10.11 3.65 -38.51
C THR A 173 -11.25 4.65 -38.33
N ARG A 174 -12.10 4.84 -39.34
CA ARG A 174 -13.28 5.71 -39.24
C ARG A 174 -14.26 5.24 -38.15
N VAL A 175 -14.50 3.93 -38.07
CA VAL A 175 -15.38 3.33 -37.04
C VAL A 175 -14.81 3.54 -35.63
N GLN A 176 -13.52 3.26 -35.44
CA GLN A 176 -12.84 3.45 -34.17
C GLN A 176 -12.82 4.92 -33.73
N LYS A 177 -12.44 5.84 -34.63
CA LYS A 177 -12.41 7.28 -34.37
C LYS A 177 -13.80 7.83 -34.02
N ALA A 178 -14.83 7.39 -34.74
CA ALA A 178 -16.22 7.80 -34.44
C ALA A 178 -16.68 7.34 -33.05
N LEU A 179 -16.42 6.08 -32.68
CA LEU A 179 -16.75 5.57 -31.35
C LEU A 179 -15.97 6.31 -30.25
N LEU A 180 -14.69 6.60 -30.49
CA LEU A 180 -13.87 7.35 -29.54
C LEU A 180 -14.45 8.74 -29.30
N HIS A 181 -14.82 9.47 -30.36
CA HIS A 181 -15.49 10.76 -30.24
C HIS A 181 -16.84 10.66 -29.51
N GLN A 182 -17.61 9.60 -29.75
CA GLN A 182 -18.86 9.36 -29.02
C GLN A 182 -18.61 9.20 -27.52
N LEU A 183 -17.60 8.43 -27.10
CA LEU A 183 -17.21 8.26 -25.70
C LEU A 183 -16.75 9.59 -25.04
N ILE A 184 -16.18 10.49 -25.84
CA ILE A 184 -15.75 11.83 -25.42
C ILE A 184 -16.92 12.83 -25.44
N ALA A 185 -17.99 12.61 -26.19
CA ALA A 185 -19.13 13.51 -26.25
C ALA A 185 -19.97 13.50 -24.96
N ARG A 186 -20.64 14.60 -24.63
CA ARG A 186 -21.47 14.73 -23.40
C ARG A 186 -22.55 13.64 -23.32
N GLU A 187 -23.16 13.31 -24.45
CA GLU A 187 -24.17 12.26 -24.58
C GLU A 187 -23.61 10.84 -24.39
N GLY A 188 -22.31 10.62 -24.63
CA GLY A 188 -21.65 9.32 -24.46
C GLY A 188 -21.20 9.01 -23.04
N VAL A 189 -21.50 9.84 -22.05
CA VAL A 189 -21.16 9.58 -20.63
C VAL A 189 -21.65 8.21 -20.14
N PRO A 190 -22.89 7.77 -20.43
CA PRO A 190 -23.34 6.43 -20.02
C PRO A 190 -22.51 5.32 -20.66
N LEU A 191 -22.13 5.49 -21.93
CA LEU A 191 -21.31 4.52 -22.66
C LEU A 191 -19.89 4.44 -22.08
N TYR A 192 -19.25 5.59 -21.84
CA TYR A 192 -17.95 5.68 -21.17
C TYR A 192 -17.97 5.03 -19.79
N ASN A 193 -19.01 5.32 -19.00
CA ASN A 193 -19.15 4.76 -17.66
C ASN A 193 -19.22 3.24 -17.71
N ARG A 194 -20.14 2.71 -18.54
CA ARG A 194 -20.37 1.27 -18.68
C ARG A 194 -19.14 0.53 -19.17
N TRP A 195 -18.47 1.02 -20.22
CA TRP A 195 -17.42 0.25 -20.90
C TRP A 195 -16.02 0.52 -20.35
N ILE A 196 -15.72 1.77 -19.95
CA ILE A 196 -14.35 2.17 -19.58
C ILE A 196 -14.21 2.30 -18.07
N ARG A 197 -15.04 3.14 -17.43
CA ARG A 197 -14.89 3.47 -16.01
C ARG A 197 -15.23 2.29 -15.10
N ASP A 198 -16.39 1.68 -15.28
CA ASP A 198 -16.92 0.66 -14.37
C ASP A 198 -16.15 -0.66 -14.53
N ASN A 199 -15.53 -0.90 -15.70
CA ASN A 199 -14.61 -2.01 -15.96
C ASN A 199 -13.13 -1.69 -15.62
N ASN A 200 -12.83 -0.49 -15.13
CA ASN A 200 -11.47 -0.03 -14.84
C ASN A 200 -10.50 -0.28 -16.02
N MET A 201 -10.88 0.12 -17.23
CA MET A 201 -10.00 0.04 -18.39
C MET A 201 -8.79 0.96 -18.21
N THR A 202 -7.61 0.44 -18.53
CA THR A 202 -6.34 1.16 -18.49
C THR A 202 -6.05 1.83 -19.83
N ILE A 203 -5.06 2.71 -19.87
CA ILE A 203 -4.62 3.34 -21.13
C ILE A 203 -4.15 2.28 -22.14
N MET A 204 -3.45 1.24 -21.68
CA MET A 204 -3.05 0.10 -22.53
C MET A 204 -4.25 -0.65 -23.12
N ASP A 205 -5.32 -0.84 -22.34
CA ASP A 205 -6.56 -1.45 -22.85
C ASP A 205 -7.22 -0.60 -23.94
N ILE A 206 -7.17 0.73 -23.79
CA ILE A 206 -7.69 1.66 -24.81
C ILE A 206 -6.87 1.56 -26.09
N LEU A 207 -5.53 1.54 -26.01
CA LEU A 207 -4.69 1.35 -27.20
C LEU A 207 -4.90 -0.02 -27.86
N ALA A 208 -5.15 -1.07 -27.06
CA ALA A 208 -5.49 -2.40 -27.59
C ALA A 208 -6.87 -2.44 -28.24
N THR A 209 -7.81 -1.61 -27.77
CA THR A 209 -9.18 -1.49 -28.30
C THR A 209 -9.24 -0.65 -29.59
N PHE A 210 -8.49 0.45 -29.61
CA PHE A 210 -8.41 1.39 -30.72
C PHE A 210 -7.04 1.25 -31.41
N ASP A 211 -6.77 0.07 -31.97
CA ASP A 211 -5.48 -0.31 -32.55
C ASP A 211 -5.05 0.52 -33.77
N ALA A 212 -5.95 1.30 -34.38
CA ALA A 212 -5.61 2.27 -35.42
C ALA A 212 -5.08 3.61 -34.88
N CYS A 213 -5.09 3.80 -33.56
CA CYS A 213 -4.57 4.99 -32.89
C CYS A 213 -3.10 4.79 -32.51
N HIS A 214 -2.21 5.59 -33.09
CA HIS A 214 -0.76 5.53 -32.88
C HIS A 214 -0.26 6.89 -32.37
N PRO A 215 -0.28 7.14 -31.04
CA PRO A 215 0.27 8.36 -30.48
C PRO A 215 1.77 8.48 -30.76
N THR A 216 2.25 9.71 -30.94
CA THR A 216 3.70 9.98 -31.03
C THR A 216 4.37 9.88 -29.66
N VAL A 217 5.70 9.74 -29.62
CA VAL A 217 6.45 9.71 -28.35
C VAL A 217 6.16 10.94 -27.49
N ALA A 218 6.02 12.12 -28.09
CA ALA A 218 5.65 13.35 -27.39
C ALA A 218 4.23 13.28 -26.80
N ALA A 219 3.27 12.75 -27.55
CA ALA A 219 1.91 12.57 -27.07
C ALA A 219 1.82 11.59 -25.89
N LEU A 220 2.67 10.55 -25.84
CA LEU A 220 2.72 9.62 -24.70
C LEU A 220 2.96 10.36 -23.38
N LEU A 221 3.79 11.42 -23.38
CA LEU A 221 4.08 12.23 -22.18
C LEU A 221 2.88 13.05 -21.69
N ASP A 222 1.91 13.33 -22.56
CA ASP A 222 0.66 14.02 -22.20
C ASP A 222 -0.46 13.04 -21.83
N ILE A 223 -0.45 11.84 -22.41
CA ILE A 223 -1.45 10.77 -22.23
C ILE A 223 -1.20 10.02 -20.92
N PHE A 224 0.03 9.57 -20.69
CA PHE A 224 0.39 8.73 -19.56
C PHE A 224 0.79 9.59 -18.35
N PRO A 225 0.25 9.32 -17.15
CA PRO A 225 0.80 9.87 -15.92
C PRO A 225 2.24 9.38 -15.71
N LEU A 226 3.00 10.11 -14.89
CA LEU A 226 4.36 9.69 -14.56
C LEU A 226 4.37 8.48 -13.61
N LEU A 227 5.29 7.55 -13.87
CA LEU A 227 5.56 6.38 -13.05
C LEU A 227 6.10 6.85 -11.68
N ARG A 228 5.42 6.46 -10.61
CA ARG A 228 5.81 6.87 -9.25
C ARG A 228 6.64 5.80 -8.55
N PRO A 229 7.60 6.18 -7.70
CA PRO A 229 8.22 5.26 -6.75
C PRO A 229 7.17 4.59 -5.86
N ARG A 230 7.39 3.33 -5.45
CA ARG A 230 6.48 2.59 -4.58
C ARG A 230 7.00 2.53 -3.16
N ALA A 231 6.19 3.00 -2.21
CA ALA A 231 6.55 3.05 -0.80
C ALA A 231 6.29 1.71 -0.09
N TYR A 232 7.20 1.30 0.79
CA TYR A 232 7.08 0.14 1.65
C TYR A 232 7.55 0.47 3.06
N SER A 233 6.73 0.15 4.07
CA SER A 233 7.10 0.35 5.48
C SER A 233 8.17 -0.64 5.92
N LEU A 234 9.15 -0.12 6.66
CA LEU A 234 10.24 -0.94 7.18
C LEU A 234 9.75 -1.82 8.34
N VAL A 235 10.25 -3.05 8.36
CA VAL A 235 9.94 -4.07 9.38
C VAL A 235 10.94 -4.02 10.53
N ASP A 236 12.17 -3.59 10.25
CA ASP A 236 13.25 -3.53 11.24
C ASP A 236 13.26 -2.19 11.98
N GLU A 237 13.73 -2.18 13.22
CA GLU A 237 14.20 -0.96 13.85
C GLU A 237 15.60 -0.57 13.36
N CYS A 238 15.86 0.74 13.22
CA CYS A 238 17.19 1.24 12.90
C CYS A 238 18.12 1.05 14.11
N THR A 239 18.74 -0.12 14.23
CA THR A 239 19.87 -0.32 15.16
C THR A 239 21.09 0.31 14.51
N GLY A 240 21.67 1.33 15.14
CA GLY A 240 22.84 2.01 14.59
C GLY A 240 23.92 0.98 14.24
N CYS A 241 24.35 0.94 12.98
CA CYS A 241 25.41 0.04 12.53
C CYS A 241 26.73 0.47 13.19
N GLY A 242 27.03 -0.08 14.36
CA GLY A 242 28.33 0.00 14.99
C GLY A 242 29.34 -0.83 14.21
N GLY A 243 29.94 -0.25 13.17
CA GLY A 243 30.98 -0.86 12.35
C GLY A 243 30.90 -0.51 10.85
N ASN A 244 31.91 -0.96 10.09
CA ASN A 244 31.99 -0.89 8.61
C ASN A 244 31.03 -1.86 7.90
N SER A 245 29.99 -2.36 8.58
CA SER A 245 29.02 -3.27 7.97
C SER A 245 27.99 -2.50 7.14
N HIS A 246 27.60 -3.08 6.01
CA HIS A 246 26.46 -2.63 5.23
C HIS A 246 25.18 -2.58 6.09
N GLN A 247 24.29 -1.62 5.81
CA GLN A 247 23.00 -1.53 6.48
C GLN A 247 21.96 -2.34 5.72
N GLU A 248 21.25 -3.22 6.43
CA GLU A 248 20.12 -3.96 5.89
C GLU A 248 18.80 -3.22 6.11
N LEU A 249 17.90 -3.33 5.12
CA LEU A 249 16.55 -2.77 5.17
C LEU A 249 15.54 -3.86 4.81
N THR A 250 14.70 -4.27 5.76
CA THR A 250 13.63 -5.25 5.51
C THR A 250 12.28 -4.60 5.31
N PHE A 251 11.53 -5.05 4.32
CA PHE A 251 10.12 -4.74 4.16
C PHE A 251 9.33 -5.97 3.71
N VAL A 252 7.99 -5.90 3.84
CA VAL A 252 7.08 -6.95 3.32
C VAL A 252 6.06 -6.38 2.37
N TYR A 253 5.62 -7.20 1.43
CA TYR A 253 4.57 -6.83 0.49
C TYR A 253 3.70 -8.03 0.10
N THR A 254 2.43 -7.75 -0.22
CA THR A 254 1.55 -8.72 -0.88
C THR A 254 1.72 -8.59 -2.39
N ARG A 255 1.97 -9.67 -3.11
CA ARG A 255 2.01 -9.66 -4.57
C ARG A 255 0.63 -9.28 -5.12
N VAL A 256 0.59 -8.20 -5.90
CA VAL A 256 -0.64 -7.77 -6.59
C VAL A 256 -0.77 -8.62 -7.84
N GLU A 257 -1.88 -9.35 -7.94
CA GLU A 257 -2.24 -10.20 -9.08
C GLU A 257 -3.53 -9.70 -9.70
N PHE A 258 -3.56 -9.67 -11.02
CA PHE A 258 -4.75 -9.39 -11.81
C PHE A 258 -5.16 -10.68 -12.52
N CYS A 259 -6.46 -10.99 -12.44
CA CYS A 259 -7.02 -12.07 -13.23
C CYS A 259 -6.92 -11.71 -14.71
N ALA A 260 -6.61 -12.71 -15.56
CA ALA A 260 -6.81 -12.54 -16.99
C ALA A 260 -8.29 -12.26 -17.23
N THR A 261 -8.60 -11.08 -17.76
CA THR A 261 -9.95 -10.69 -18.13
C THR A 261 -10.12 -10.90 -19.63
N GLU A 262 -11.20 -11.55 -20.01
CA GLU A 262 -11.62 -11.63 -21.41
C GLU A 262 -11.99 -10.26 -21.96
N ASP A 263 -12.01 -10.14 -23.29
CA ASP A 263 -12.52 -8.96 -23.97
C ASP A 263 -13.99 -8.70 -23.55
N LEU A 264 -14.34 -7.43 -23.34
CA LEU A 264 -15.61 -7.07 -22.70
C LEU A 264 -16.81 -7.24 -23.66
N GLY A 265 -16.60 -7.02 -24.95
CA GLY A 265 -17.64 -7.08 -25.99
C GLY A 265 -17.47 -6.04 -27.09
N THR A 266 -18.34 -6.10 -28.10
CA THR A 266 -18.29 -5.24 -29.29
C THR A 266 -19.38 -4.17 -29.27
N VAL A 267 -19.00 -2.92 -29.50
CA VAL A 267 -19.92 -1.77 -29.64
C VAL A 267 -19.62 -1.07 -30.94
N HIS A 268 -20.66 -0.85 -31.76
CA HIS A 268 -20.55 -0.14 -33.04
C HIS A 268 -19.38 -0.64 -33.92
N GLY A 269 -19.11 -1.96 -33.90
CA GLY A 269 -18.04 -2.59 -34.69
C GLY A 269 -16.64 -2.56 -34.06
N VAL A 270 -16.49 -2.05 -32.84
CA VAL A 270 -15.21 -2.03 -32.09
C VAL A 270 -15.30 -2.96 -30.89
N THR A 271 -14.36 -3.90 -30.78
CA THR A 271 -14.26 -4.82 -29.64
C THR A 271 -13.39 -4.21 -28.55
N PHE A 272 -13.94 -4.06 -27.35
CA PHE A 272 -13.22 -3.57 -26.17
C PHE A 272 -12.28 -4.64 -25.64
N ARG A 273 -10.99 -4.51 -25.98
CA ARG A 273 -9.96 -5.48 -25.66
C ARG A 273 -9.31 -5.22 -24.31
N ARG A 274 -8.80 -6.29 -23.70
CA ARG A 274 -8.05 -6.22 -22.44
C ARG A 274 -6.59 -6.57 -22.66
N TYR A 275 -5.71 -5.63 -22.37
CA TYR A 275 -4.28 -5.86 -22.35
C TYR A 275 -3.93 -6.85 -21.22
N LEU A 276 -3.16 -7.89 -21.56
CA LEU A 276 -2.85 -8.95 -20.62
C LEU A 276 -1.81 -8.49 -19.60
N ARG A 277 -2.27 -8.14 -18.40
CA ARG A 277 -1.43 -7.85 -17.25
C ARG A 277 -1.66 -8.88 -16.15
N ARG A 278 -0.59 -9.53 -15.67
CA ARG A 278 -0.70 -10.51 -14.57
C ARG A 278 -0.41 -9.93 -13.19
N HIS A 279 0.47 -8.93 -13.09
CA HIS A 279 0.97 -8.42 -11.81
C HIS A 279 0.94 -6.90 -11.71
N GLY A 280 0.92 -6.37 -10.48
CA GLY A 280 1.23 -4.96 -10.22
C GLY A 280 2.64 -4.60 -10.69
N THR A 281 2.87 -3.34 -11.09
CA THR A 281 4.14 -2.89 -11.69
C THR A 281 5.34 -3.19 -10.78
N CYS A 282 5.33 -2.65 -9.55
CA CYS A 282 6.45 -2.86 -8.61
C CYS A 282 6.50 -4.29 -8.05
N THR A 283 5.36 -4.88 -7.68
CA THR A 283 5.35 -6.24 -7.11
C THR A 283 5.67 -7.32 -8.14
N GLY A 284 5.34 -7.09 -9.41
CA GLY A 284 5.74 -7.93 -10.54
C GLY A 284 7.21 -7.75 -10.90
N TRP A 285 7.73 -6.52 -10.83
CA TRP A 285 9.16 -6.25 -10.96
C TRP A 285 9.99 -6.95 -9.87
N LEU A 286 9.55 -6.92 -8.60
CA LEU A 286 10.16 -7.66 -7.50
C LEU A 286 10.11 -9.19 -7.71
N GLU A 287 9.06 -9.72 -8.33
CA GLU A 287 8.99 -11.13 -8.71
C GLU A 287 10.02 -11.48 -9.80
N GLY A 288 10.25 -10.58 -10.76
CA GLY A 288 11.34 -10.71 -11.74
C GLY A 288 12.70 -10.78 -11.06
N LEU A 289 12.95 -9.86 -10.11
CA LEU A 289 14.18 -9.87 -9.30
C LEU A 289 14.37 -11.16 -8.51
N ARG A 290 13.30 -11.70 -7.91
CA ARG A 290 13.34 -12.99 -7.20
C ARG A 290 13.77 -14.12 -8.12
N LYS A 291 13.27 -14.16 -9.36
CA LYS A 291 13.66 -15.17 -10.35
C LYS A 291 15.15 -15.05 -10.70
N SER A 292 15.63 -13.82 -10.93
CA SER A 292 17.05 -13.56 -11.21
C SER A 292 17.96 -13.93 -10.04
N LEU A 293 17.50 -13.74 -8.79
CA LEU A 293 18.20 -14.20 -7.59
C LEU A 293 18.34 -15.72 -7.58
N THR A 294 17.28 -16.45 -7.89
CA THR A 294 17.31 -17.92 -7.93
C THR A 294 18.11 -18.50 -9.10
N SER A 295 18.20 -17.80 -10.24
CA SER A 295 18.94 -18.25 -11.42
C SER A 295 20.42 -17.83 -11.44
N GLY A 296 20.86 -16.99 -10.50
CA GLY A 296 22.23 -16.48 -10.44
C GLY A 296 22.59 -15.52 -11.59
N SER A 297 21.59 -14.94 -12.26
CA SER A 297 21.82 -14.02 -13.37
C SER A 297 22.37 -12.67 -12.88
N PRO A 298 23.21 -11.97 -13.68
CA PRO A 298 23.68 -10.63 -13.36
C PRO A 298 22.51 -9.70 -13.07
N ARG A 299 22.67 -8.81 -12.08
CA ARG A 299 21.62 -7.88 -11.64
C ARG A 299 22.13 -6.46 -11.73
N ASP A 300 21.27 -5.56 -12.18
CA ASP A 300 21.48 -4.13 -11.99
C ASP A 300 21.27 -3.78 -10.52
N ASP A 301 22.01 -2.78 -10.05
CA ASP A 301 21.76 -2.18 -8.74
C ASP A 301 20.32 -1.65 -8.66
N LEU A 302 19.65 -1.89 -7.54
CA LEU A 302 18.33 -1.32 -7.30
C LEU A 302 18.49 0.11 -6.81
N LEU A 303 17.50 0.94 -7.14
CA LEU A 303 17.41 2.30 -6.61
C LEU A 303 16.36 2.38 -5.51
N VAL A 304 16.78 2.92 -4.37
CA VAL A 304 15.97 3.11 -3.18
C VAL A 304 16.16 4.53 -2.64
N SER A 305 15.08 5.16 -2.22
CA SER A 305 15.16 6.43 -1.48
C SER A 305 14.50 6.29 -0.12
N PHE A 306 15.08 6.94 0.88
CA PHE A 306 14.41 7.08 2.18
C PHE A 306 13.11 7.88 2.02
N ARG A 307 12.06 7.47 2.73
CA ARG A 307 10.78 8.16 2.78
C ARG A 307 10.30 8.27 4.22
N GLU A 308 10.49 9.46 4.78
CA GLU A 308 9.88 9.79 6.07
C GLU A 308 8.36 9.62 6.01
N ASN A 309 7.77 9.05 7.07
CA ASN A 309 6.33 8.91 7.15
C ASN A 309 5.63 10.26 7.26
N LEU A 310 4.89 10.66 6.21
CA LEU A 310 4.20 11.95 6.15
C LEU A 310 3.13 12.13 7.23
N ASN A 311 2.52 11.03 7.70
CA ASN A 311 1.53 11.05 8.77
C ASN A 311 2.18 11.04 10.16
N LYS A 312 3.52 11.05 10.24
CA LYS A 312 4.29 10.84 11.48
C LYS A 312 3.84 9.57 12.21
N PHE A 313 3.56 8.51 11.43
CA PHE A 313 3.20 7.20 11.96
C PHE A 313 4.42 6.52 12.56
N HIS A 314 4.84 7.01 13.72
CA HIS A 314 6.00 6.51 14.45
C HIS A 314 5.57 5.90 15.78
N HIS A 315 6.47 5.10 16.35
CA HIS A 315 6.31 4.65 17.73
C HIS A 315 6.23 5.89 18.64
N PRO A 316 5.34 5.92 19.65
CA PRO A 316 5.31 7.02 20.63
C PRO A 316 6.69 7.27 21.25
N SER A 317 6.98 8.51 21.63
CA SER A 317 8.21 8.80 22.38
C SER A 317 8.28 7.95 23.65
N VAL A 318 9.47 7.45 23.98
CA VAL A 318 9.71 6.67 25.19
C VAL A 318 10.58 7.47 26.13
N ASP A 319 10.12 7.65 27.36
CA ASP A 319 10.95 8.12 28.45
C ASP A 319 11.67 6.91 29.07
N ILE A 320 12.99 6.87 28.90
CA ILE A 320 13.84 5.78 29.40
C ILE A 320 13.87 5.71 30.93
N SER A 321 13.61 6.83 31.61
CA SER A 321 13.60 6.92 33.06
C SER A 321 12.26 6.50 33.66
N SER A 322 11.19 6.54 32.87
CA SER A 322 9.85 6.16 33.31
C SER A 322 9.69 4.65 33.35
N LYS A 323 9.01 4.16 34.40
CA LYS A 323 8.56 2.77 34.52
C LYS A 323 7.16 2.53 33.96
N GLU A 324 6.47 3.60 33.57
CA GLU A 324 5.05 3.57 33.19
C GLU A 324 4.81 4.37 31.90
N ASN A 325 5.61 4.10 30.85
CA ASN A 325 5.29 4.65 29.53
C ASN A 325 3.88 4.20 29.10
N ALA A 326 3.11 5.12 28.50
CA ALA A 326 1.69 4.93 28.22
C ALA A 326 1.38 3.64 27.42
N PRO A 327 0.16 3.08 27.57
CA PRO A 327 -0.23 1.86 26.86
C PRO A 327 -0.22 2.09 25.35
N LEU A 328 -0.02 1.03 24.58
CA LEU A 328 0.06 1.09 23.13
C LEU A 328 -0.89 0.06 22.50
N ILE A 329 -1.80 0.52 21.65
CA ILE A 329 -2.77 -0.32 20.94
C ILE A 329 -2.45 -0.27 19.44
N LEU A 330 -2.08 -1.43 18.91
CA LEU A 330 -1.70 -1.65 17.53
C LEU A 330 -2.80 -2.43 16.81
N ILE A 331 -3.29 -1.92 15.67
CA ILE A 331 -4.37 -2.55 14.90
C ILE A 331 -3.90 -2.75 13.46
N ALA A 332 -3.71 -4.00 13.07
CA ALA A 332 -3.15 -4.37 11.78
C ALA A 332 -4.00 -5.39 11.01
N ALA A 333 -3.93 -5.32 9.68
CA ALA A 333 -4.42 -6.38 8.80
C ALA A 333 -3.39 -6.74 7.72
N GLY A 334 -3.14 -8.04 7.53
CA GLY A 334 -2.17 -8.54 6.54
C GLY A 334 -0.79 -7.89 6.67
N THR A 335 -0.25 -7.39 5.56
CA THR A 335 1.07 -6.71 5.55
C THR A 335 1.11 -5.38 6.32
N GLY A 336 -0.05 -4.87 6.78
CA GLY A 336 -0.10 -3.73 7.70
C GLY A 336 0.57 -3.98 9.06
N ILE A 337 0.95 -5.23 9.37
CA ILE A 337 1.75 -5.57 10.55
C ILE A 337 3.21 -5.07 10.46
N ALA A 338 3.72 -4.78 9.26
CA ALA A 338 5.13 -4.44 9.03
C ALA A 338 5.70 -3.38 9.99
N PRO A 339 5.13 -2.17 10.11
CA PRO A 339 5.64 -1.17 11.05
C PRO A 339 5.54 -1.64 12.51
N PHE A 340 4.56 -2.46 12.86
CA PHE A 340 4.38 -2.92 14.24
C PHE A 340 5.43 -3.92 14.71
N ILE A 341 6.02 -4.68 13.78
CA ILE A 341 7.21 -5.47 14.11
C ILE A 341 8.35 -4.55 14.55
N SER A 342 8.62 -3.47 13.80
CA SER A 342 9.65 -2.49 14.17
C SER A 342 9.34 -1.78 15.50
N PHE A 343 8.06 -1.50 15.79
CA PHE A 343 7.63 -0.87 17.04
C PHE A 343 7.89 -1.79 18.25
N LEU A 344 7.59 -3.08 18.10
CA LEU A 344 7.80 -4.06 19.17
C LEU A 344 9.30 -4.33 19.38
N GLN A 345 10.10 -4.44 18.31
CA GLN A 345 11.56 -4.49 18.42
C GLN A 345 12.11 -3.28 19.18
N TYR A 346 11.65 -2.08 18.83
CA TYR A 346 11.99 -0.82 19.50
C TYR A 346 11.62 -0.84 20.98
N ARG A 347 10.39 -1.22 21.35
CA ARG A 347 10.00 -1.34 22.76
C ARG A 347 10.85 -2.33 23.51
N ARG A 348 11.12 -3.51 22.93
CA ARG A 348 11.96 -4.54 23.55
C ARG A 348 13.36 -4.01 23.89
N ARG A 349 14.00 -3.30 22.95
CA ARG A 349 15.32 -2.68 23.19
C ARG A 349 15.25 -1.58 24.24
N GLN A 350 14.22 -0.74 24.23
CA GLN A 350 14.04 0.28 25.26
C GLN A 350 13.83 -0.34 26.66
N ARG A 351 13.12 -1.48 26.76
CA ARG A 351 13.03 -2.25 28.02
C ARG A 351 14.39 -2.73 28.51
N GLN A 352 15.21 -3.25 27.61
CA GLN A 352 16.58 -3.66 27.94
C GLN A 352 17.46 -2.49 28.42
N GLN A 353 17.13 -1.27 28.00
CA GLN A 353 17.79 -0.03 28.46
C GLN A 353 17.18 0.55 29.75
N GLY A 354 16.15 -0.10 30.32
CA GLY A 354 15.57 0.25 31.62
C GLY A 354 14.19 0.91 31.58
N ALA A 355 13.64 1.22 30.39
CA ALA A 355 12.28 1.77 30.29
C ALA A 355 11.24 0.73 30.74
N GLY A 356 10.27 1.15 31.54
CA GLY A 356 9.07 0.37 31.81
C GLY A 356 7.89 0.84 30.96
N PHE A 357 6.99 -0.09 30.67
CA PHE A 357 5.85 0.15 29.81
C PHE A 357 4.58 -0.40 30.45
N GLN A 358 3.49 0.35 30.31
CA GLN A 358 2.15 -0.20 30.47
C GLN A 358 1.77 -1.07 29.26
N SER A 359 0.59 -1.66 29.33
CA SER A 359 0.11 -2.71 28.43
C SER A 359 0.25 -2.38 26.93
N THR A 360 0.70 -3.36 26.17
CA THR A 360 0.89 -3.34 24.72
C THR A 360 -0.06 -4.35 24.08
N TRP A 361 -0.97 -3.87 23.24
CA TRP A 361 -1.99 -4.65 22.57
C TRP A 361 -1.73 -4.70 21.06
N LEU A 362 -1.91 -5.86 20.46
CA LEU A 362 -1.93 -6.05 19.00
C LEU A 362 -3.21 -6.79 18.59
N LEU A 363 -4.07 -6.12 17.83
CA LEU A 363 -5.19 -6.72 17.13
C LEU A 363 -4.78 -6.97 15.67
N PHE A 364 -4.62 -8.23 15.29
CA PHE A 364 -4.08 -8.61 13.98
C PHE A 364 -5.03 -9.51 13.19
N GLY A 365 -5.47 -9.02 12.04
CA GLY A 365 -6.34 -9.74 11.12
C GLY A 365 -5.60 -10.34 9.93
N CYS A 366 -5.85 -11.61 9.65
CA CYS A 366 -5.42 -12.27 8.41
C CYS A 366 -6.56 -13.13 7.83
N ARG A 367 -6.31 -13.93 6.80
CA ARG A 367 -7.37 -14.73 6.17
C ARG A 367 -7.44 -16.15 6.70
N ASP A 368 -6.29 -16.78 6.84
CA ASP A 368 -6.16 -18.19 7.17
C ASP A 368 -5.18 -18.36 8.33
N SER A 369 -5.60 -19.06 9.37
CA SER A 369 -4.82 -19.29 10.58
C SER A 369 -3.56 -20.13 10.39
N TYR A 370 -3.46 -20.89 9.29
CA TYR A 370 -2.33 -21.78 9.04
C TYR A 370 -1.27 -21.16 8.14
N PHE A 371 -1.68 -20.26 7.26
CA PHE A 371 -0.82 -19.74 6.20
C PHE A 371 -0.53 -18.25 6.34
N ASP A 372 -1.49 -17.44 6.78
CA ASP A 372 -1.42 -15.99 6.60
C ASP A 372 -1.04 -15.21 7.87
N ILE A 373 -0.67 -15.90 8.97
CA ILE A 373 -0.09 -15.27 10.15
C ILE A 373 1.37 -14.92 9.84
N LEU A 374 1.64 -13.63 9.65
CA LEU A 374 2.98 -13.13 9.36
C LEU A 374 3.80 -12.98 10.64
N PHE A 375 5.09 -13.29 10.57
CA PHE A 375 6.06 -13.20 11.68
C PHE A 375 5.68 -13.97 12.97
N PRO A 376 5.18 -15.22 12.88
CA PRO A 376 4.65 -15.92 14.05
C PRO A 376 5.70 -16.12 15.15
N THR A 377 6.95 -16.41 14.79
CA THR A 377 8.07 -16.55 15.74
C THR A 377 8.38 -15.24 16.47
N ALA A 378 8.40 -14.11 15.77
CA ALA A 378 8.68 -12.82 16.41
C ALA A 378 7.56 -12.44 17.39
N LEU A 379 6.31 -12.62 16.99
CA LEU A 379 5.15 -12.37 17.85
C LEU A 379 5.13 -13.27 19.09
N LEU A 380 5.48 -14.55 18.95
CA LEU A 380 5.58 -15.48 20.07
C LEU A 380 6.66 -15.02 21.06
N ASN A 381 7.83 -14.62 20.56
CA ASN A 381 8.91 -14.13 21.40
C ASN A 381 8.51 -12.85 22.16
N PHE A 382 7.80 -11.92 21.50
CA PHE A 382 7.30 -10.72 22.18
C PHE A 382 6.26 -11.02 23.27
N LEU A 383 5.43 -12.05 23.09
CA LEU A 383 4.51 -12.51 24.14
C LEU A 383 5.26 -13.20 25.29
N GLN A 384 6.35 -13.90 25.01
CA GLN A 384 7.15 -14.61 26.01
C GLN A 384 7.98 -13.66 26.86
N ASP A 385 8.57 -12.63 26.26
CA ASP A 385 9.41 -11.63 26.96
C ASP A 385 8.61 -10.44 27.52
N GLY A 386 7.29 -10.44 27.33
CA GLY A 386 6.36 -9.39 27.80
C GLY A 386 6.42 -8.09 27.01
N THR A 387 7.15 -8.02 25.89
CA THR A 387 7.11 -6.85 24.99
C THR A 387 5.71 -6.61 24.42
N LEU A 388 4.97 -7.70 24.17
CA LEU A 388 3.57 -7.69 23.77
C LEU A 388 2.75 -8.37 24.87
N ASP A 389 1.82 -7.65 25.48
CA ASP A 389 1.01 -8.18 26.59
C ASP A 389 -0.23 -8.92 26.06
N HIS A 390 -0.85 -8.40 25.01
CA HIS A 390 -2.07 -8.97 24.43
C HIS A 390 -2.00 -9.05 22.91
N LEU A 391 -2.13 -10.27 22.39
CA LEU A 391 -2.30 -10.52 20.95
C LEU A 391 -3.71 -11.07 20.71
N CYS A 392 -4.50 -10.38 19.89
CA CYS A 392 -5.80 -10.84 19.44
C CYS A 392 -5.76 -11.12 17.93
N LEU A 393 -6.08 -12.34 17.52
CA LEU A 393 -6.09 -12.75 16.11
C LEU A 393 -7.51 -12.96 15.59
N CYS A 394 -7.75 -12.54 14.34
CA CYS A 394 -8.97 -12.88 13.61
C CYS A 394 -8.69 -13.36 12.19
N PHE A 395 -9.57 -14.23 11.71
CA PHE A 395 -9.41 -14.94 10.43
C PHE A 395 -10.65 -14.75 9.55
N SER A 396 -10.49 -14.04 8.44
CA SER A 396 -11.63 -13.71 7.57
C SER A 396 -12.10 -14.87 6.69
N ARG A 397 -11.32 -15.94 6.53
CA ARG A 397 -11.66 -17.10 5.70
C ARG A 397 -11.65 -18.43 6.45
N ARG A 398 -10.51 -18.78 7.07
CA ARG A 398 -10.34 -20.06 7.78
C ARG A 398 -9.87 -19.80 9.22
N PRO A 399 -10.75 -20.00 10.22
CA PRO A 399 -10.38 -19.87 11.62
C PRO A 399 -9.57 -21.09 12.10
N PHE A 400 -8.84 -20.89 13.19
CA PHE A 400 -8.14 -21.97 13.87
C PHE A 400 -9.12 -22.95 14.53
N GLN A 401 -8.90 -24.25 14.38
CA GLN A 401 -9.70 -25.31 14.98
C GLN A 401 -8.82 -26.18 15.88
N ALA A 402 -8.97 -26.05 17.21
CA ALA A 402 -8.13 -26.74 18.19
C ALA A 402 -8.34 -28.26 18.22
N ASP A 403 -9.55 -28.75 17.91
CA ASP A 403 -9.98 -30.14 18.13
C ASP A 403 -9.79 -31.07 16.91
N SER A 404 -9.06 -30.66 15.88
CA SER A 404 -8.80 -31.48 14.70
C SER A 404 -7.33 -31.90 14.62
N ASP A 405 -7.02 -33.11 15.10
CA ASP A 405 -5.68 -33.71 15.01
C ASP A 405 -5.14 -33.78 13.57
N ALA A 406 -6.02 -33.74 12.57
CA ALA A 406 -5.68 -33.82 11.15
C ALA A 406 -5.19 -32.50 10.52
N SER A 407 -5.14 -31.38 11.26
CA SER A 407 -4.77 -30.07 10.70
C SER A 407 -3.83 -29.26 11.59
N LEU A 408 -3.11 -29.86 12.52
CA LEU A 408 -2.14 -29.11 13.33
C LEU A 408 -1.05 -28.48 12.43
N PRO A 409 -0.72 -27.19 12.63
CA PRO A 409 0.41 -26.61 11.92
C PRO A 409 1.67 -27.37 12.31
N SER A 410 2.41 -27.91 11.34
CA SER A 410 3.64 -28.68 11.57
C SER A 410 4.75 -27.86 12.25
N ALA A 411 4.58 -26.54 12.32
CA ALA A 411 5.51 -25.58 12.89
C ALA A 411 5.24 -25.34 14.40
N PRO A 412 6.13 -25.77 15.32
CA PRO A 412 5.92 -25.64 16.76
C PRO A 412 5.70 -24.20 17.25
N HIS A 413 6.36 -23.23 16.62
CA HIS A 413 6.25 -21.81 16.96
C HIS A 413 4.86 -21.23 16.64
N LEU A 414 4.21 -21.69 15.58
CA LEU A 414 2.86 -21.25 15.23
C LEU A 414 1.83 -21.77 16.23
N ARG A 415 2.00 -23.01 16.70
CA ARG A 415 1.15 -23.58 17.75
C ARG A 415 1.30 -22.82 19.06
N GLY A 416 2.54 -22.60 19.52
CA GLY A 416 2.81 -21.85 20.75
C GLY A 416 2.27 -20.41 20.70
N LEU A 417 2.28 -19.78 19.52
CA LEU A 417 1.64 -18.47 19.32
C LEU A 417 0.12 -18.53 19.50
N LEU A 418 -0.53 -19.48 18.82
CA LEU A 418 -1.99 -19.63 18.85
C LEU A 418 -2.51 -20.00 20.24
N ASP A 419 -1.75 -20.79 21.00
CA ASP A 419 -2.09 -21.15 22.39
C ASP A 419 -1.96 -19.95 23.37
N ARG A 420 -1.20 -18.90 23.00
CA ARG A 420 -1.04 -17.67 23.82
C ARG A 420 -1.89 -16.49 23.33
N ALA A 421 -2.37 -16.53 22.09
CA ALA A 421 -3.18 -15.47 21.51
C ALA A 421 -4.64 -15.57 21.96
N CYS A 422 -5.32 -14.42 22.07
CA CYS A 422 -6.77 -14.37 22.14
C CYS A 422 -7.36 -14.67 20.76
N LEU A 423 -8.29 -15.64 20.71
CA LEU A 423 -8.98 -16.07 19.49
C LEU A 423 -10.50 -15.92 19.68
N PRO A 424 -11.05 -14.69 19.54
CA PRO A 424 -12.48 -14.47 19.71
C PRO A 424 -13.30 -15.31 18.72
N GLN A 425 -14.31 -16.01 19.23
CA GLN A 425 -15.20 -16.78 18.36
C GLN A 425 -15.95 -15.85 17.40
N LYS A 426 -16.15 -16.31 16.17
CA LYS A 426 -16.96 -15.64 15.13
C LYS A 426 -16.44 -14.27 14.65
N CYS A 427 -15.28 -13.80 15.12
CA CYS A 427 -14.65 -12.58 14.63
C CYS A 427 -13.82 -12.85 13.37
N LYS A 428 -14.20 -12.21 12.26
CA LYS A 428 -13.51 -12.27 10.97
C LYS A 428 -12.59 -11.07 10.74
N TYR A 429 -12.89 -9.95 11.37
CA TYR A 429 -12.18 -8.69 11.17
C TYR A 429 -11.83 -8.01 12.51
N VAL A 430 -10.77 -7.20 12.49
CA VAL A 430 -10.21 -6.58 13.71
C VAL A 430 -11.21 -5.71 14.46
N GLN A 431 -12.11 -5.02 13.75
CA GLN A 431 -13.15 -4.21 14.38
C GLN A 431 -14.18 -5.04 15.15
N GLU A 432 -14.39 -6.30 14.77
CA GLU A 432 -15.26 -7.23 15.50
C GLU A 432 -14.57 -7.72 16.77
N CYS A 433 -13.25 -7.95 16.70
CA CYS A 433 -12.45 -8.29 17.88
C CYS A 433 -12.47 -7.19 18.95
N MET A 434 -12.46 -5.92 18.54
CA MET A 434 -12.56 -4.79 19.47
C MET A 434 -13.87 -4.81 20.28
N LEU A 435 -14.95 -5.35 19.70
CA LEU A 435 -16.27 -5.45 20.32
C LEU A 435 -16.52 -6.79 21.01
N SER A 436 -15.56 -7.72 20.99
CA SER A 436 -15.78 -9.09 21.51
C SER A 436 -15.99 -9.11 23.02
N ALA A 437 -17.02 -9.83 23.44
CA ALA A 437 -17.28 -10.16 24.84
C ALA A 437 -16.56 -11.44 25.30
N ASP A 438 -16.16 -12.30 24.37
CA ASP A 438 -15.50 -13.58 24.65
C ASP A 438 -13.98 -13.41 24.64
N CYS A 439 -13.41 -13.04 25.79
CA CYS A 439 -11.97 -13.05 26.00
C CYS A 439 -11.54 -14.36 26.67
N ARG A 440 -11.54 -15.47 25.92
CA ARG A 440 -10.86 -16.69 26.40
C ARG A 440 -9.36 -16.51 26.19
N MET A 441 -8.63 -16.12 27.23
CA MET A 441 -7.21 -16.45 27.32
C MET A 441 -7.14 -17.97 27.47
N THR A 442 -6.50 -18.69 26.55
CA THR A 442 -6.17 -20.10 26.75
C THR A 442 -5.16 -20.18 27.88
N ALA A 443 -5.64 -20.41 29.09
CA ALA A 443 -4.84 -20.58 30.29
C ALA A 443 -4.06 -21.90 30.22
N LEU A 444 -2.97 -21.91 29.46
CA LEU A 444 -1.97 -22.97 29.49
C LEU A 444 -0.59 -22.30 29.55
N GLY A 445 -0.16 -21.95 30.77
CA GLY A 445 1.13 -21.32 31.04
C GLY A 445 1.19 -20.45 32.30
N ALA A 446 0.24 -20.57 33.24
CA ALA A 446 0.16 -19.76 34.44
C ALA A 446 1.20 -20.09 35.53
N ASP A 447 2.19 -20.96 35.27
CA ASP A 447 3.18 -21.33 36.28
C ASP A 447 4.43 -20.43 36.32
N GLU A 448 4.59 -19.47 35.38
CA GLU A 448 5.70 -18.51 35.43
C GLU A 448 5.26 -17.11 34.94
N CYS A 449 4.19 -16.58 35.52
CA CYS A 449 3.89 -15.15 35.37
C CYS A 449 4.70 -14.37 36.42
N PRO A 450 5.55 -13.40 36.03
CA PRO A 450 6.17 -12.48 36.99
C PRO A 450 5.07 -11.83 37.83
N ALA A 451 5.25 -11.78 39.14
CA ALA A 451 4.27 -11.30 40.12
C ALA A 451 3.65 -9.92 39.78
N ASP A 452 4.30 -9.14 38.93
CA ASP A 452 3.89 -7.78 38.56
C ASP A 452 2.65 -7.71 37.63
N VAL A 453 2.37 -8.74 36.81
CA VAL A 453 1.16 -8.77 35.95
C VAL A 453 -0.09 -9.05 36.78
N ALA A 454 0.03 -9.94 37.77
CA ALA A 454 -1.03 -10.15 38.76
C ALA A 454 -1.23 -8.90 39.63
N THR A 455 -0.19 -8.10 39.86
CA THR A 455 -0.25 -6.91 40.72
C THR A 455 -0.95 -5.74 40.02
N ALA A 456 -0.69 -5.50 38.72
CA ALA A 456 -1.42 -4.48 37.95
C ALA A 456 -2.93 -4.77 37.82
N PHE A 457 -3.31 -6.05 37.76
CA PHE A 457 -4.72 -6.47 37.82
C PHE A 457 -5.27 -6.57 39.24
N SER A 458 -4.42 -6.69 40.27
CA SER A 458 -4.82 -6.68 41.68
C SER A 458 -5.10 -5.27 42.20
N GLU A 459 -4.45 -4.24 41.65
CA GLU A 459 -4.78 -2.85 42.03
C GLU A 459 -6.16 -2.41 41.49
N LEU A 460 -6.59 -2.97 40.35
CA LEU A 460 -7.97 -2.86 39.87
C LEU A 460 -8.98 -3.62 40.74
N SER A 461 -8.55 -4.63 41.52
CA SER A 461 -9.43 -5.45 42.36
C SER A 461 -9.50 -5.00 43.82
N MET A 462 -8.66 -4.05 44.25
CA MET A 462 -8.58 -3.61 45.65
C MET A 462 -9.49 -2.43 46.01
N ARG A 463 -10.42 -2.03 45.14
CA ARG A 463 -11.42 -0.98 45.47
C ARG A 463 -12.88 -1.35 45.30
N GLU A 464 -13.23 -2.55 44.87
CA GLU A 464 -14.62 -3.02 44.92
C GLU A 464 -14.71 -4.44 45.48
N SER A 465 -15.63 -4.58 46.43
CA SER A 465 -15.92 -5.80 47.17
C SER A 465 -16.03 -7.05 46.28
N VAL A 466 -15.59 -8.17 46.86
CA VAL A 466 -15.50 -9.59 46.43
C VAL A 466 -16.80 -10.21 45.84
N HIS A 467 -17.58 -9.48 45.03
CA HIS A 467 -18.84 -9.94 44.45
C HIS A 467 -19.02 -9.44 42.99
N SER A 468 -18.05 -9.72 42.12
CA SER A 468 -18.22 -9.91 40.66
C SER A 468 -16.87 -9.92 39.95
N GLN A 469 -16.23 -11.10 39.85
CA GLN A 469 -15.19 -11.31 38.82
C GLN A 469 -15.86 -11.38 37.44
N GLN A 470 -16.40 -10.26 36.95
CA GLN A 470 -16.83 -10.15 35.56
C GLN A 470 -15.58 -9.91 34.71
N LEU A 471 -15.17 -10.89 33.90
CA LEU A 471 -14.21 -10.66 32.83
C LEU A 471 -14.69 -9.46 32.00
N LEU A 472 -13.94 -8.35 32.04
CA LEU A 472 -14.18 -7.17 31.22
C LEU A 472 -14.07 -7.55 29.74
N SER A 473 -15.01 -7.11 28.92
CA SER A 473 -14.95 -7.34 27.47
C SER A 473 -13.75 -6.62 26.83
N HIS A 474 -13.35 -6.99 25.61
CA HIS A 474 -12.34 -6.20 24.88
C HIS A 474 -12.77 -4.75 24.73
N ALA A 475 -14.06 -4.51 24.51
CA ALA A 475 -14.62 -3.17 24.39
C ALA A 475 -14.37 -2.33 25.65
N ASP A 476 -14.62 -2.91 26.83
CA ASP A 476 -14.40 -2.22 28.11
C ASP A 476 -12.92 -1.98 28.37
N GLN A 477 -12.07 -2.99 28.12
CA GLN A 477 -10.62 -2.88 28.33
C GLN A 477 -10.00 -1.83 27.39
N LEU A 478 -10.35 -1.84 26.11
CA LEU A 478 -9.87 -0.88 25.12
C LEU A 478 -10.34 0.54 25.45
N ALA A 479 -11.61 0.72 25.84
CA ALA A 479 -12.12 2.02 26.24
C ALA A 479 -11.42 2.54 27.49
N HIS A 480 -11.18 1.69 28.49
CA HIS A 480 -10.43 2.04 29.70
C HIS A 480 -8.99 2.47 29.37
N LEU A 481 -8.25 1.66 28.61
CA LEU A 481 -6.88 1.98 28.22
C LEU A 481 -6.78 3.35 27.53
N VAL A 482 -7.73 3.66 26.65
CA VAL A 482 -7.72 4.91 25.88
C VAL A 482 -8.23 6.09 26.70
N MET A 483 -9.36 5.96 27.38
CA MET A 483 -10.02 7.09 28.04
C MET A 483 -9.42 7.39 29.42
N ASP A 484 -8.94 6.37 30.12
CA ASP A 484 -8.52 6.49 31.51
C ASP A 484 -6.99 6.37 31.66
N CYS A 485 -6.32 5.57 30.83
CA CYS A 485 -4.86 5.31 30.94
C CYS A 485 -4.00 6.06 29.91
N GLY A 486 -4.58 6.89 29.05
CA GLY A 486 -3.80 7.68 28.10
C GLY A 486 -3.19 6.89 26.93
N ALA A 487 -3.75 5.73 26.58
CA ALA A 487 -3.19 4.87 25.53
C ALA A 487 -3.01 5.57 24.16
N GLN A 488 -1.98 5.13 23.45
CA GLN A 488 -1.64 5.53 22.09
C GLN A 488 -2.17 4.48 21.11
N ILE A 489 -2.85 4.90 20.05
CA ILE A 489 -3.47 4.04 19.05
C ILE A 489 -2.75 4.21 17.71
N ARG A 490 -2.45 3.07 17.07
CA ARG A 490 -1.83 3.02 15.74
C ARG A 490 -2.57 2.00 14.89
N VAL A 491 -3.00 2.44 13.71
CA VAL A 491 -3.77 1.60 12.76
C VAL A 491 -3.02 1.52 11.43
N CYS A 492 -2.76 0.31 10.94
CA CYS A 492 -2.05 0.12 9.68
C CYS A 492 -2.64 -1.03 8.83
N GLY A 493 -2.86 -0.79 7.55
CA GLY A 493 -3.45 -1.76 6.64
C GLY A 493 -4.31 -1.13 5.55
N ASP A 494 -5.44 -1.76 5.21
CA ASP A 494 -6.30 -1.31 4.11
C ASP A 494 -7.08 -0.02 4.42
N ALA A 495 -6.96 0.96 3.53
CA ALA A 495 -7.61 2.27 3.63
C ALA A 495 -9.08 2.27 3.19
N LYS A 496 -9.53 1.29 2.40
CA LYS A 496 -10.89 1.30 1.85
C LYS A 496 -11.92 0.68 2.79
N GLY A 497 -11.59 -0.45 3.41
CA GLY A 497 -12.46 -1.18 4.32
C GLY A 497 -12.01 -1.08 5.77
N MET A 498 -10.78 -1.52 6.08
CA MET A 498 -10.34 -1.70 7.48
C MET A 498 -10.26 -0.39 8.26
N GLY A 499 -9.55 0.63 7.73
CA GLY A 499 -9.40 1.91 8.42
C GLY A 499 -10.73 2.57 8.82
N PRO A 500 -11.67 2.79 7.88
CA PRO A 500 -12.99 3.33 8.20
C PRO A 500 -13.79 2.47 9.19
N ALA A 501 -13.72 1.14 9.10
CA ALA A 501 -14.41 0.25 10.02
C ALA A 501 -13.86 0.35 11.45
N VAL A 502 -12.53 0.35 11.61
CA VAL A 502 -11.87 0.54 12.91
C VAL A 502 -12.20 1.90 13.51
N ALA A 503 -12.16 2.97 12.72
CA ALA A 503 -12.53 4.31 13.17
C ALA A 503 -14.00 4.36 13.64
N SER A 504 -14.91 3.75 12.89
CA SER A 504 -16.33 3.66 13.27
C SER A 504 -16.53 2.89 14.58
N THR A 505 -15.78 1.81 14.79
CA THR A 505 -15.86 1.02 16.03
C THR A 505 -15.31 1.78 17.23
N TRP A 506 -14.24 2.57 17.06
CA TRP A 506 -13.79 3.47 18.13
C TRP A 506 -14.84 4.52 18.48
N VAL A 507 -15.50 5.12 17.48
CA VAL A 507 -16.62 6.05 17.71
C VAL A 507 -17.73 5.38 18.50
N GLU A 508 -18.08 4.14 18.17
CA GLU A 508 -19.07 3.37 18.92
C GLU A 508 -18.64 3.12 20.36
N LEU A 509 -17.40 2.69 20.60
CA LEU A 509 -16.86 2.46 21.94
C LEU A 509 -16.89 3.73 22.80
N PHE A 510 -16.42 4.85 22.26
CA PHE A 510 -16.42 6.13 22.97
C PHE A 510 -17.85 6.64 23.23
N ALA A 511 -18.75 6.53 22.24
CA ALA A 511 -20.15 6.91 22.40
C ALA A 511 -20.82 6.12 23.54
N ARG A 512 -20.61 4.80 23.58
CA ARG A 512 -21.14 3.92 24.63
C ARG A 512 -20.56 4.29 26.00
N ARG A 513 -19.23 4.40 26.12
CA ARG A 513 -18.55 4.76 27.38
C ARG A 513 -18.98 6.13 27.91
N LEU A 514 -19.14 7.13 27.04
CA LEU A 514 -19.57 8.48 27.41
C LEU A 514 -21.06 8.55 27.80
N ALA A 515 -21.90 7.65 27.27
CA ALA A 515 -23.32 7.59 27.60
C ALA A 515 -23.59 6.88 28.94
N THR A 516 -22.87 5.79 29.23
CA THR A 516 -23.09 4.96 30.42
C THR A 516 -22.24 5.37 31.63
N GLY A 517 -21.09 6.04 31.40
CA GLY A 517 -20.12 6.39 32.44
C GLY A 517 -19.36 5.20 33.04
N SER A 518 -19.65 3.98 32.58
CA SER A 518 -19.03 2.73 33.06
C SER A 518 -18.88 1.74 31.90
N ALA A 519 -19.57 0.60 31.85
CA ALA A 519 -19.33 -0.39 30.78
C ALA A 519 -19.75 0.08 29.37
N CYS A 520 -18.94 -0.24 28.36
CA CYS A 520 -19.27 -0.10 26.94
C CYS A 520 -20.29 -1.15 26.50
N VAL A 521 -20.25 -2.34 27.09
CA VAL A 521 -21.17 -3.44 26.79
C VAL A 521 -22.18 -3.58 27.93
N ASP A 522 -23.30 -2.86 27.84
CA ASP A 522 -24.45 -3.19 28.68
C ASP A 522 -25.03 -4.54 28.18
N ARG A 523 -24.82 -5.61 28.95
CA ARG A 523 -25.32 -6.97 28.66
C ARG A 523 -26.84 -7.02 28.47
N SER A 524 -27.56 -5.99 28.91
CA SER A 524 -29.02 -5.95 28.85
C SER A 524 -29.60 -5.29 27.59
N LYS A 525 -28.81 -4.54 26.79
CA LYS A 525 -29.38 -3.74 25.69
C LYS A 525 -28.47 -3.61 24.47
N GLY A 526 -28.84 -4.32 23.40
CA GLY A 526 -28.49 -3.98 22.02
C GLY A 526 -29.23 -2.73 21.51
N GLN A 527 -29.36 -1.69 22.35
CA GLN A 527 -30.04 -0.46 21.95
C GLN A 527 -29.16 0.31 20.95
N PRO A 528 -29.75 0.84 19.87
CA PRO A 528 -29.02 1.65 18.90
C PRO A 528 -28.58 2.97 19.55
N LEU A 529 -27.35 3.39 19.25
CA LEU A 529 -26.82 4.69 19.68
C LEU A 529 -27.63 5.84 19.10
N LEU A 530 -27.93 6.84 19.92
CA LEU A 530 -28.57 8.07 19.49
C LEU A 530 -27.60 8.91 18.64
N PRO A 531 -28.10 9.71 17.67
CA PRO A 531 -27.23 10.56 16.84
C PRO A 531 -26.31 11.50 17.63
N GLU A 532 -26.78 12.02 18.77
CA GLU A 532 -25.97 12.89 19.64
C GLU A 532 -24.86 12.12 20.37
N GLU A 533 -25.07 10.85 20.72
CA GLU A 533 -24.04 10.00 21.33
C GLU A 533 -22.94 9.67 20.32
N ILE A 534 -23.33 9.33 19.09
CA ILE A 534 -22.40 9.12 17.97
C ILE A 534 -21.56 10.38 17.73
N LYS A 535 -22.19 11.55 17.74
CA LYS A 535 -21.50 12.84 17.55
C LYS A 535 -20.48 13.10 18.68
N ARG A 536 -20.79 12.75 19.93
CA ARG A 536 -19.83 12.82 21.04
C ARG A 536 -18.65 11.87 20.84
N GLY A 537 -18.91 10.64 20.43
CA GLY A 537 -17.85 9.67 20.10
C GLY A 537 -16.95 10.13 18.96
N GLN A 538 -17.53 10.73 17.91
CA GLN A 538 -16.78 11.36 16.81
C GLN A 538 -15.92 12.53 17.30
N GLY A 539 -16.46 13.37 18.18
CA GLY A 539 -15.72 14.47 18.81
C GLY A 539 -14.51 13.95 19.60
N TYR A 540 -14.68 12.87 20.36
CA TYR A 540 -13.59 12.26 21.12
C TYR A 540 -12.50 11.67 20.22
N LEU A 541 -12.88 10.95 19.15
CA LEU A 541 -11.90 10.44 18.18
C LEU A 541 -11.16 11.58 17.47
N ALA A 542 -11.85 12.68 17.14
CA ALA A 542 -11.22 13.86 16.54
C ALA A 542 -10.21 14.52 17.48
N MET A 543 -10.53 14.62 18.78
CA MET A 543 -9.61 15.08 19.82
C MET A 543 -8.35 14.19 19.88
N LEU A 544 -8.50 12.86 19.90
CA LEU A 544 -7.36 11.94 19.89
C LEU A 544 -6.48 12.09 18.64
N LYS A 545 -7.09 12.35 17.47
CA LYS A 545 -6.34 12.66 16.23
C LYS A 545 -5.58 13.97 16.34
N GLN A 546 -6.18 15.01 16.92
CA GLN A 546 -5.54 16.30 17.15
C GLN A 546 -4.36 16.20 18.13
N GLU A 547 -4.50 15.40 19.19
CA GLU A 547 -3.45 15.13 20.18
C GLU A 547 -2.40 14.12 19.69
N ARG A 548 -2.52 13.61 18.45
CA ARG A 548 -1.67 12.55 17.88
C ARG A 548 -1.64 11.25 18.70
N ARG A 549 -2.67 11.03 19.52
CA ARG A 549 -2.91 9.78 20.24
C ARG A 549 -3.53 8.71 19.35
N TYR A 550 -4.16 9.10 18.25
CA TYR A 550 -4.66 8.19 17.22
C TYR A 550 -4.03 8.54 15.87
N ILE A 551 -3.24 7.63 15.30
CA ILE A 551 -2.56 7.83 14.00
C ILE A 551 -2.80 6.62 13.09
N GLU A 552 -3.03 6.87 11.81
CA GLU A 552 -3.29 5.87 10.77
C GLU A 552 -2.20 5.92 9.70
N ASP A 553 -1.72 4.75 9.28
CA ASP A 553 -0.94 4.56 8.04
C ASP A 553 -1.64 3.50 7.19
N VAL A 554 -2.61 3.96 6.40
CA VAL A 554 -3.49 3.09 5.62
C VAL A 554 -3.22 3.24 4.12
N TRP A 555 -3.14 2.09 3.43
CA TRP A 555 -2.72 1.99 2.04
C TRP A 555 -3.85 1.44 1.16
N ARG A 556 -3.79 1.68 -0.14
CA ARG A 556 -4.82 1.27 -1.12
C ARG A 556 -4.38 0.16 -2.04
#